data_AF-A0A2S9CL37-F1
#
_entry.id   AF-A0A2S9CL37-F1
#
_cell.length_a   1.000
_cell.length_b   1.000
_cell.length_c   1.000
_cell.angle_alpha   90.00
_cell.angle_beta   90.00
_cell.angle_gamma   90.00
#
_symmetry.space_group_name_H-M   'P 1'
#
loop_
_entity.id
_entity.type
_entity.pdbx_description
1 polymer ?
#
loop_
_entity_poly.entity_id
_entity_poly.type
_entity_poly.pdbx_seq_one_letter_code
_entity_poly.pdbx_strand_id
1 'polypeptide(L)'
;MKKTIVLFLISLVTLQSCNINTEVIYHKDTATSMITDVDTREFMAEMQAMTPDSLKQEKFNELDRFPTVWTSMHDILKKEGKLKTENQDTLRMLKKVFLKSTKDGNDPIPTGFSFKMDHFTPYDYEIIKNFNNDEKLPFDQNLLNTWDGKTLTINTDFFNLKNIEEVLRSQGSKEETEKMEGMMMMFFKNIGTTLKFESKIKSITGKHDWLKQVDDYSVRIEYDLKAIYNNEAKLKNADKKIIIVTE
;
A
#
# COMPACT_ATOMS: atom_id res chain seq x y z
N MET A 1 -3.76 -43.80 8.16
CA MET A 1 -3.26 -42.54 8.77
C MET A 1 -2.06 -41.89 8.07
N LYS A 2 -1.28 -42.57 7.20
CA LYS A 2 -0.11 -41.95 6.53
C LYS A 2 -0.41 -41.11 5.27
N LYS A 3 -1.60 -41.24 4.66
CA LYS A 3 -1.97 -40.49 3.43
C LYS A 3 -2.67 -39.16 3.70
N THR A 4 -3.29 -38.98 4.86
CA THR A 4 -3.99 -37.74 5.24
C THR A 4 -3.01 -36.63 5.64
N ILE A 5 -1.84 -36.98 6.17
CA ILE A 5 -0.79 -36.03 6.57
C ILE A 5 -0.16 -35.35 5.34
N VAL A 6 -0.10 -36.04 4.20
CA VAL A 6 0.48 -35.50 2.96
C VAL A 6 -0.46 -34.46 2.31
N LEU A 7 -1.78 -34.63 2.39
CA LEU A 7 -2.73 -33.63 1.88
C LEU A 7 -2.73 -32.33 2.72
N PHE A 8 -2.56 -32.45 4.04
CA PHE A 8 -2.48 -31.28 4.93
C PHE A 8 -1.15 -30.52 4.80
N LEU A 9 -0.08 -31.20 4.38
CA LEU A 9 1.23 -30.58 4.11
C LEU A 9 1.29 -29.88 2.75
N ILE A 10 0.52 -30.33 1.75
CA ILE A 10 0.45 -29.66 0.44
C ILE A 10 -0.40 -28.39 0.52
N SER A 11 -1.42 -28.34 1.39
CA SER A 11 -2.20 -27.11 1.65
C SER A 11 -1.46 -26.03 2.46
N LEU A 12 -0.28 -26.34 3.02
CA LEU A 12 0.50 -25.40 3.82
C LEU A 12 1.59 -24.65 3.01
N VAL A 13 1.80 -25.02 1.75
CA VAL A 13 2.85 -24.42 0.92
C VAL A 13 2.20 -23.48 -0.08
N THR A 14 2.41 -22.18 0.14
CA THR A 14 2.01 -21.00 -0.66
C THR A 14 0.73 -20.25 -0.25
N LEU A 15 0.60 -19.85 1.02
CA LEU A 15 -0.43 -18.86 1.46
C LEU A 15 -0.12 -17.39 1.04
N GLN A 16 0.94 -17.17 0.23
CA GLN A 16 1.42 -15.85 -0.22
C GLN A 16 0.70 -15.35 -1.46
N SER A 17 -0.23 -14.41 -1.24
CA SER A 17 -1.34 -14.23 -2.16
C SER A 17 -1.62 -12.78 -2.58
N CYS A 18 -0.98 -11.80 -1.93
CA CYS A 18 -1.09 -10.38 -2.28
C CYS A 18 0.23 -9.79 -2.81
N ASN A 19 0.17 -9.07 -3.92
CA ASN A 19 1.28 -8.27 -4.44
C ASN A 19 0.92 -6.78 -4.37
N ILE A 20 1.71 -6.01 -3.63
CA ILE A 20 1.54 -4.56 -3.52
C ILE A 20 2.61 -3.87 -4.33
N ASN A 21 2.18 -3.11 -5.34
CA ASN A 21 3.06 -2.23 -6.10
C ASN A 21 2.62 -0.78 -5.92
N THR A 22 3.51 0.04 -5.37
CA THR A 22 3.31 1.48 -5.28
C THR A 22 4.21 2.18 -6.29
N GLU A 23 3.68 3.19 -6.95
CA GLU A 23 4.42 4.15 -7.77
C GLU A 23 4.18 5.54 -7.21
N VAL A 24 5.26 6.27 -6.92
CA VAL A 24 5.22 7.67 -6.49
C VAL A 24 5.93 8.49 -7.55
N ILE A 25 5.30 9.56 -8.02
CA ILE A 25 5.87 10.53 -8.94
C ILE A 25 6.15 11.81 -8.15
N TYR A 26 7.40 12.26 -8.19
CA TYR A 26 7.85 13.51 -7.62
C TYR A 26 7.87 14.59 -8.72
N HIS A 27 7.00 15.59 -8.56
CA HIS A 27 6.81 16.67 -9.53
C HIS A 27 7.73 17.86 -9.25
N LYS A 28 8.14 18.59 -10.29
CA LYS A 28 9.03 19.76 -10.15
C LYS A 28 8.47 20.87 -9.27
N ASP A 29 7.15 20.96 -9.16
CA ASP A 29 6.44 21.96 -8.35
C ASP A 29 6.27 21.55 -6.88
N THR A 30 7.08 20.59 -6.40
CA THR A 30 7.05 20.01 -5.04
C THR A 30 5.87 19.09 -4.75
N ALA A 31 4.94 18.92 -5.69
CA ALA A 31 3.84 17.99 -5.51
C ALA A 31 4.29 16.53 -5.68
N THR A 32 3.47 15.61 -5.20
CA THR A 32 3.62 14.17 -5.40
C THR A 32 2.32 13.57 -5.90
N SER A 33 2.43 12.62 -6.82
CA SER A 33 1.32 11.73 -7.18
C SER A 33 1.67 10.31 -6.76
N MET A 34 0.69 9.53 -6.36
CA MET A 34 0.90 8.15 -5.90
C MET A 34 -0.17 7.25 -6.47
N ILE A 35 0.21 6.07 -6.93
CA ILE A 35 -0.69 4.97 -7.28
C ILE A 35 -0.22 3.74 -6.51
N THR A 36 -1.13 3.08 -5.81
CA THR A 36 -0.88 1.78 -5.19
C THR A 36 -1.85 0.77 -5.78
N ASP A 37 -1.30 -0.26 -6.38
CA ASP A 37 -2.02 -1.43 -6.87
C ASP A 37 -1.82 -2.59 -5.90
N VAL A 38 -2.93 -3.21 -5.51
CA VAL A 38 -2.97 -4.40 -4.66
C VAL A 38 -3.62 -5.51 -5.48
N ASP A 39 -2.81 -6.46 -5.95
CA ASP A 39 -3.31 -7.70 -6.54
C ASP A 39 -3.72 -8.64 -5.39
N THR A 40 -4.99 -9.02 -5.36
CA THR A 40 -5.57 -9.90 -4.33
C THR A 40 -6.13 -11.19 -4.95
N ARG A 41 -5.76 -11.53 -6.18
CA ARG A 41 -6.39 -12.64 -6.92
C ARG A 41 -6.25 -13.96 -6.18
N GLU A 42 -5.03 -14.32 -5.78
CA GLU A 42 -4.75 -15.55 -5.05
C GLU A 42 -5.48 -15.54 -3.69
N PHE A 43 -5.51 -14.38 -3.01
CA PHE A 43 -6.11 -14.24 -1.68
C PHE A 43 -7.63 -14.42 -1.75
N MET A 44 -8.27 -13.77 -2.72
CA MET A 44 -9.72 -13.89 -2.91
C MET A 44 -10.11 -15.30 -3.34
N ALA A 45 -9.31 -15.98 -4.17
CA ALA A 45 -9.55 -17.37 -4.54
C ALA A 45 -9.51 -18.31 -3.32
N GLU A 46 -8.51 -18.15 -2.44
CA GLU A 46 -8.40 -18.93 -1.19
C GLU A 46 -9.56 -18.62 -0.24
N MET A 47 -9.87 -17.34 -0.03
CA MET A 47 -11.01 -16.93 0.81
C MET A 47 -12.32 -17.53 0.30
N GLN A 48 -12.55 -17.53 -1.02
CA GLN A 48 -13.75 -18.13 -1.60
C GLN A 48 -13.77 -19.65 -1.41
N ALA A 49 -12.64 -20.34 -1.55
CA ALA A 49 -12.54 -21.78 -1.34
C ALA A 49 -12.79 -22.18 0.12
N MET A 50 -12.37 -21.34 1.07
CA MET A 50 -12.56 -21.57 2.51
C MET A 50 -13.91 -21.08 3.05
N THR A 51 -14.62 -20.22 2.31
CA THR A 51 -15.91 -19.69 2.76
C THR A 51 -17.04 -20.66 2.40
N PRO A 52 -17.84 -21.14 3.38
CA PRO A 52 -19.00 -21.96 3.10
C PRO A 52 -19.97 -21.26 2.14
N ASP A 53 -20.59 -22.00 1.21
CA ASP A 53 -21.50 -21.43 0.21
C ASP A 53 -22.63 -20.59 0.83
N SER A 54 -23.10 -20.96 2.02
CA SER A 54 -24.13 -20.22 2.76
C SER A 54 -23.72 -18.82 3.21
N LEU A 55 -22.41 -18.51 3.28
CA LEU A 55 -21.87 -17.24 3.76
C LEU A 55 -21.20 -16.40 2.65
N LYS A 56 -21.04 -16.95 1.43
CA LYS A 56 -20.36 -16.25 0.32
C LYS A 56 -21.06 -14.96 -0.06
N GLN A 57 -22.39 -14.99 -0.17
CA GLN A 57 -23.16 -13.82 -0.60
C GLN A 57 -23.06 -12.68 0.44
N GLU A 58 -23.16 -12.99 1.73
CA GLU A 58 -23.01 -12.00 2.80
C GLU A 58 -21.60 -11.38 2.81
N LYS A 59 -20.54 -12.20 2.66
CA LYS A 59 -19.15 -11.72 2.76
C LYS A 59 -18.66 -10.92 1.57
N PHE A 60 -19.15 -11.18 0.36
CA PHE A 60 -18.58 -10.60 -0.86
C PHE A 60 -19.49 -9.58 -1.57
N ASN A 61 -20.77 -9.45 -1.20
CA ASN A 61 -21.69 -8.49 -1.83
C ASN A 61 -21.26 -7.03 -1.66
N GLU A 62 -20.55 -6.68 -0.58
CA GLU A 62 -20.08 -5.30 -0.38
C GLU A 62 -18.96 -4.91 -1.34
N LEU A 63 -18.32 -5.86 -2.03
CA LEU A 63 -17.21 -5.56 -2.93
C LEU A 63 -17.66 -4.86 -4.22
N ASP A 64 -18.93 -5.00 -4.60
CA ASP A 64 -19.50 -4.29 -5.76
C ASP A 64 -19.65 -2.78 -5.55
N ARG A 65 -19.49 -2.29 -4.30
CA ARG A 65 -19.45 -0.85 -4.01
C ARG A 65 -18.19 -0.18 -4.58
N PHE A 66 -17.13 -0.95 -4.81
CA PHE A 66 -15.87 -0.41 -5.31
C PHE A 66 -15.93 -0.25 -6.83
N PRO A 67 -15.69 0.97 -7.36
CA PRO A 67 -15.90 1.28 -8.76
C PRO A 67 -14.85 0.63 -9.66
N THR A 68 -15.22 0.16 -10.85
CA THR A 68 -14.29 -0.46 -11.81
C THR A 68 -13.54 0.56 -12.68
N VAL A 69 -13.86 1.84 -12.54
CA VAL A 69 -13.18 2.97 -13.16
C VAL A 69 -12.68 3.92 -12.08
N TRP A 70 -11.61 4.66 -12.36
CA TRP A 70 -11.10 5.66 -11.43
C TRP A 70 -12.19 6.64 -11.03
N THR A 71 -12.61 6.57 -9.76
CA THR A 71 -13.66 7.42 -9.21
C THR A 71 -13.11 8.09 -7.96
N SER A 72 -13.34 9.40 -7.85
CA SER A 72 -12.86 10.16 -6.69
C SER A 72 -13.62 9.75 -5.44
N MET A 73 -12.97 9.83 -4.27
CA MET A 73 -13.64 9.59 -2.99
C MET A 73 -14.81 10.55 -2.79
N HIS A 74 -14.68 11.79 -3.26
CA HIS A 74 -15.76 12.76 -3.30
C HIS A 74 -17.00 12.21 -4.00
N ASP A 75 -16.84 11.67 -5.22
CA ASP A 75 -17.97 11.20 -6.02
C ASP A 75 -18.58 9.91 -5.46
N ILE A 76 -17.75 9.02 -4.89
CA ILE A 76 -18.21 7.83 -4.17
C ILE A 76 -19.09 8.25 -2.98
N LEU A 77 -18.58 9.10 -2.09
CA LEU A 77 -19.31 9.57 -0.91
C LEU A 77 -20.57 10.34 -1.28
N LYS A 78 -20.53 11.13 -2.35
CA LYS A 78 -21.71 11.85 -2.86
C LYS A 78 -22.77 10.88 -3.38
N LYS A 79 -22.39 9.87 -4.18
CA LYS A 79 -23.29 8.84 -4.71
C LYS A 79 -23.94 8.02 -3.58
N GLU A 80 -23.20 7.74 -2.51
CA GLU A 80 -23.69 7.01 -1.35
C GLU A 80 -24.49 7.87 -0.34
N GLY A 81 -24.62 9.18 -0.56
CA GLY A 81 -25.25 10.09 0.39
C GLY A 81 -24.49 10.25 1.71
N LYS A 82 -23.19 9.94 1.73
CA LYS A 82 -22.30 9.98 2.91
C LYS A 82 -21.40 11.21 2.95
N LEU A 83 -21.42 12.06 1.93
CA LEU A 83 -20.68 13.33 1.93
C LEU A 83 -21.37 14.33 2.89
N LYS A 84 -20.85 14.46 4.11
CA LYS A 84 -21.45 15.26 5.20
C LYS A 84 -20.70 16.57 5.51
N THR A 85 -19.65 16.90 4.78
CA THR A 85 -18.78 18.06 5.06
C THR A 85 -18.96 19.16 4.03
N GLU A 86 -18.93 20.41 4.49
CA GLU A 86 -18.88 21.61 3.64
C GLU A 86 -17.48 22.25 3.63
N ASN A 87 -16.54 21.70 4.41
CA ASN A 87 -15.17 22.20 4.49
C ASN A 87 -14.48 22.07 3.13
N GLN A 88 -14.04 23.21 2.58
CA GLN A 88 -13.48 23.28 1.23
C GLN A 88 -12.16 22.52 1.09
N ASP A 89 -11.33 22.49 2.13
CA ASP A 89 -10.08 21.72 2.12
C ASP A 89 -10.38 20.22 2.11
N THR A 90 -11.32 19.73 2.94
CA THR A 90 -11.75 18.32 2.89
C THR A 90 -12.31 17.96 1.52
N LEU A 91 -13.18 18.80 0.95
CA LEU A 91 -13.76 18.57 -0.37
C LEU A 91 -12.70 18.53 -1.47
N ARG A 92 -11.70 19.43 -1.39
CA ARG A 92 -10.55 19.42 -2.30
C ARG A 92 -9.76 18.13 -2.17
N MET A 93 -9.49 17.67 -0.95
CA MET A 93 -8.76 16.42 -0.71
C MET A 93 -9.49 15.20 -1.26
N LEU A 94 -10.78 15.07 -0.98
CA LEU A 94 -11.60 13.95 -1.45
C LEU A 94 -11.67 13.85 -2.97
N LYS A 95 -11.51 14.98 -3.69
CA LYS A 95 -11.44 15.01 -5.15
C LYS A 95 -10.09 14.54 -5.71
N LYS A 96 -9.02 14.60 -4.92
CA LYS A 96 -7.67 14.16 -5.32
C LYS A 96 -7.39 12.69 -4.99
N VAL A 97 -8.24 12.06 -4.19
CA VAL A 97 -8.12 10.63 -3.82
C VAL A 97 -9.07 9.81 -4.69
N PHE A 98 -8.58 8.76 -5.32
CA PHE A 98 -9.35 7.91 -6.22
C PHE A 98 -9.21 6.43 -5.85
N LEU A 99 -10.28 5.67 -6.12
CA LEU A 99 -10.29 4.22 -6.02
C LEU A 99 -10.71 3.60 -7.35
N LYS A 100 -10.22 2.39 -7.57
CA LYS A 100 -10.61 1.52 -8.69
C LYS A 100 -10.48 0.06 -8.26
N SER A 101 -11.46 -0.78 -8.56
CA SER A 101 -11.37 -2.23 -8.46
C SER A 101 -11.00 -2.84 -9.82
N THR A 102 -10.25 -3.93 -9.80
CA THR A 102 -9.94 -4.73 -10.98
C THR A 102 -10.76 -6.00 -10.91
N LYS A 103 -11.44 -6.36 -12.01
CA LYS A 103 -12.21 -7.60 -12.14
C LYS A 103 -11.69 -8.39 -13.34
N ASP A 104 -11.67 -9.72 -13.23
CA ASP A 104 -11.31 -10.60 -14.34
C ASP A 104 -12.59 -11.03 -15.07
N GLY A 105 -12.80 -10.49 -16.27
CA GLY A 105 -13.99 -10.79 -17.08
C GLY A 105 -15.30 -10.38 -16.41
N ASN A 106 -16.21 -11.33 -16.24
CA ASN A 106 -17.53 -11.12 -15.63
C ASN A 106 -17.60 -11.56 -14.16
N ASP A 107 -16.47 -11.85 -13.52
CA ASP A 107 -16.47 -12.24 -12.11
C ASP A 107 -16.98 -11.08 -11.23
N PRO A 108 -17.99 -11.30 -10.36
CA PRO A 108 -18.45 -10.27 -9.44
C PRO A 108 -17.36 -9.85 -8.43
N ILE A 109 -16.41 -10.73 -8.11
CA ILE A 109 -15.42 -10.50 -7.06
C ILE A 109 -14.17 -9.84 -7.65
N PRO A 110 -13.77 -8.65 -7.15
CA PRO A 110 -12.54 -8.01 -7.58
C PRO A 110 -11.31 -8.88 -7.34
N THR A 111 -10.43 -8.94 -8.34
CA THR A 111 -9.11 -9.58 -8.28
C THR A 111 -8.02 -8.62 -7.82
N GLY A 112 -8.35 -7.34 -7.65
CA GLY A 112 -7.46 -6.36 -7.05
C GLY A 112 -8.09 -5.01 -6.82
N PHE A 113 -7.37 -4.15 -6.12
CA PHE A 113 -7.78 -2.79 -5.80
C PHE A 113 -6.63 -1.83 -6.09
N SER A 114 -6.94 -0.69 -6.67
CA SER A 114 -6.02 0.39 -6.93
C SER A 114 -6.48 1.64 -6.20
N PHE A 115 -5.52 2.33 -5.59
CA PHE A 115 -5.69 3.60 -4.94
C PHE A 115 -4.80 4.63 -5.62
N LYS A 116 -5.29 5.87 -5.80
CA LYS A 116 -4.51 6.96 -6.39
C LYS A 116 -4.67 8.25 -5.58
N MET A 117 -3.55 8.92 -5.32
CA MET A 117 -3.46 10.30 -4.85
C MET A 117 -2.92 11.15 -5.98
N ASP A 118 -3.69 12.14 -6.41
CA ASP A 118 -3.39 12.96 -7.57
C ASP A 118 -2.85 14.34 -7.16
N HIS A 119 -1.60 14.62 -7.49
CA HIS A 119 -0.94 15.92 -7.35
C HIS A 119 -1.10 16.57 -5.96
N PHE A 120 -0.63 15.86 -4.93
CA PHE A 120 -0.65 16.32 -3.54
C PHE A 120 0.50 17.28 -3.29
N THR A 121 0.17 18.47 -2.82
CA THR A 121 1.16 19.49 -2.43
C THR A 121 1.58 19.30 -0.97
N PRO A 122 2.68 19.92 -0.52
CA PRO A 122 3.02 19.96 0.89
C PRO A 122 1.87 20.48 1.79
N TYR A 123 1.08 21.43 1.30
CA TYR A 123 -0.10 21.94 2.02
C TYR A 123 -1.21 20.90 2.16
N ASP A 124 -1.44 20.07 1.14
CA ASP A 124 -2.44 18.99 1.20
C ASP A 124 -2.07 17.94 2.26
N TYR A 125 -0.77 17.66 2.43
CA TYR A 125 -0.25 16.80 3.47
C TYR A 125 -0.44 17.36 4.88
N GLU A 126 -0.22 18.65 5.08
CA GLU A 126 -0.52 19.33 6.36
C GLU A 126 -2.01 19.26 6.71
N ILE A 127 -2.89 19.38 5.71
CA ILE A 127 -4.32 19.21 5.92
C ILE A 127 -4.65 17.81 6.43
N ILE A 128 -4.14 16.75 5.77
CA ILE A 128 -4.38 15.36 6.20
C ILE A 128 -3.90 15.11 7.61
N LYS A 129 -2.70 15.60 7.95
CA LYS A 129 -2.12 15.45 9.29
C LYS A 129 -3.04 16.02 10.37
N ASN A 130 -3.70 17.15 10.08
CA ASN A 130 -4.64 17.78 10.99
C ASN A 130 -6.00 17.07 11.08
N PHE A 131 -6.37 16.26 10.08
CA PHE A 131 -7.56 15.39 10.10
C PHE A 131 -7.33 14.07 10.86
N ASN A 132 -6.11 13.55 10.90
CA ASN A 132 -5.77 12.21 11.43
C ASN A 132 -5.59 12.13 12.97
N ASN A 133 -6.03 13.10 13.76
CA ASN A 133 -5.85 13.06 15.22
C ASN A 133 -6.63 11.94 15.92
N ASP A 134 -7.69 11.38 15.30
CA ASP A 134 -8.52 10.31 15.87
C ASP A 134 -8.48 8.98 15.10
N GLU A 135 -8.13 8.98 13.80
CA GLU A 135 -7.99 7.77 12.97
C GLU A 135 -6.72 7.86 12.10
N LYS A 136 -5.73 7.01 12.39
CA LYS A 136 -4.47 6.97 11.64
C LYS A 136 -4.70 6.33 10.26
N LEU A 137 -4.76 7.14 9.21
CA LEU A 137 -4.74 6.59 7.85
C LEU A 137 -3.37 5.93 7.55
N PRO A 138 -3.33 4.77 6.87
CA PRO A 138 -2.08 4.06 6.56
C PRO A 138 -1.14 4.76 5.56
N PHE A 139 -1.49 5.98 5.11
CA PHE A 139 -0.77 6.72 4.07
C PHE A 139 0.49 7.46 4.60
N ASP A 140 0.85 7.26 5.87
CA ASP A 140 1.86 8.03 6.59
C ASP A 140 3.31 7.84 6.07
N GLN A 141 3.58 6.79 5.28
CA GLN A 141 4.96 6.51 4.84
C GLN A 141 5.49 7.50 3.80
N ASN A 142 4.62 8.07 2.94
CA ASN A 142 5.04 9.06 1.95
C ASN A 142 5.09 10.50 2.51
N LEU A 143 4.46 10.72 3.66
CA LEU A 143 4.48 11.99 4.41
C LEU A 143 5.85 12.30 5.05
N LEU A 144 6.70 11.28 5.20
CA LEU A 144 7.97 11.38 5.92
C LEU A 144 9.19 11.54 4.99
N ASN A 145 9.01 11.31 3.70
CA ASN A 145 10.00 11.65 2.69
C ASN A 145 9.84 13.13 2.34
N THR A 146 10.93 13.89 2.39
CA THR A 146 10.89 15.32 2.08
C THR A 146 11.30 15.56 0.64
N TRP A 147 10.40 16.12 -0.16
CA TRP A 147 10.65 16.51 -1.54
C TRP A 147 10.52 18.03 -1.68
N ASP A 148 11.57 18.67 -2.21
CA ASP A 148 11.62 20.14 -2.38
C ASP A 148 11.50 20.59 -3.84
N GLY A 149 11.13 19.70 -4.76
CA GLY A 149 11.09 19.95 -6.21
C GLY A 149 12.40 19.58 -6.93
N LYS A 150 13.47 19.30 -6.18
CA LYS A 150 14.78 18.90 -6.74
C LYS A 150 15.42 17.74 -5.98
N THR A 151 15.30 17.73 -4.66
CA THR A 151 15.97 16.83 -3.74
C THR A 151 14.92 16.04 -2.97
N LEU A 152 15.02 14.71 -3.04
CA LEU A 152 14.28 13.80 -2.21
C LEU A 152 15.16 13.33 -1.06
N THR A 153 14.70 13.55 0.17
CA THR A 153 15.30 12.99 1.38
C THR A 153 14.44 11.85 1.88
N ILE A 154 15.04 10.66 1.95
CA ILE A 154 14.40 9.45 2.45
C ILE A 154 15.01 9.11 3.81
N ASN A 155 14.16 8.89 4.81
CA ASN A 155 14.55 8.30 6.08
C ASN A 155 14.26 6.80 6.05
N THR A 156 15.32 5.98 6.06
CA THR A 156 15.20 4.52 5.91
C THR A 156 14.75 3.83 7.19
N ASP A 157 14.65 4.53 8.33
CA ASP A 157 14.01 3.98 9.53
C ASP A 157 12.54 3.62 9.30
N PHE A 158 11.91 4.21 8.28
CA PHE A 158 10.55 3.92 7.86
C PHE A 158 10.45 2.84 6.79
N PHE A 159 11.57 2.21 6.40
CA PHE A 159 11.54 0.98 5.63
C PHE A 159 11.12 -0.18 6.55
N ASN A 160 9.86 -0.19 6.95
CA ASN A 160 9.24 -1.23 7.75
C ASN A 160 7.73 -1.25 7.47
N LEU A 161 7.02 -2.26 7.98
CA LEU A 161 5.58 -2.43 7.75
C LEU A 161 4.72 -2.03 8.96
N LYS A 162 5.30 -1.32 9.94
CA LYS A 162 4.63 -1.01 11.22
C LYS A 162 3.30 -0.26 11.05
N ASN A 163 3.19 0.58 10.02
CA ASN A 163 1.95 1.32 9.75
C ASN A 163 0.85 0.40 9.20
N ILE A 164 1.21 -0.57 8.36
CA ILE A 164 0.28 -1.59 7.86
C ILE A 164 -0.13 -2.52 9.02
N GLU A 165 0.83 -2.91 9.86
CA GLU A 165 0.57 -3.66 11.09
C GLU A 165 -0.36 -2.92 12.04
N GLU A 166 -0.15 -1.61 12.24
CA GLU A 166 -0.97 -0.79 13.14
C GLU A 166 -2.42 -0.69 12.64
N VAL A 167 -2.64 -0.52 11.34
CA VAL A 167 -3.99 -0.52 10.76
C VAL A 167 -4.65 -1.89 10.90
N LEU A 168 -3.94 -2.98 10.64
CA LEU A 168 -4.49 -4.33 10.85
C LEU A 168 -4.78 -4.61 12.34
N ARG A 169 -3.92 -4.14 13.27
CA ARG A 169 -4.14 -4.20 14.72
C ARG A 169 -5.37 -3.44 15.18
N SER A 170 -5.65 -2.28 14.58
CA SER A 170 -6.82 -1.48 14.91
C SER A 170 -8.15 -2.17 14.58
N GLN A 171 -8.11 -3.21 13.73
CA GLN A 171 -9.27 -4.00 13.31
C GLN A 171 -9.39 -5.35 14.05
N GLY A 172 -8.45 -5.67 14.95
CA GLY A 172 -8.36 -6.95 15.68
C GLY A 172 -8.22 -6.83 17.20
N SER A 173 -8.36 -7.94 17.90
CA SER A 173 -8.16 -8.06 19.35
C SER A 173 -6.67 -8.19 19.72
N LYS A 174 -6.29 -7.83 20.96
CA LYS A 174 -4.89 -7.85 21.43
C LYS A 174 -4.21 -9.24 21.32
N GLU A 175 -4.97 -10.33 21.37
CA GLU A 175 -4.48 -11.72 21.30
C GLU A 175 -4.11 -12.16 19.87
N GLU A 176 -4.48 -11.39 18.84
CA GLU A 176 -4.20 -11.68 17.42
C GLU A 176 -2.82 -11.16 16.97
N THR A 177 -2.08 -10.48 17.84
CA THR A 177 -0.85 -9.75 17.50
C THR A 177 0.32 -10.64 17.05
N GLU A 178 0.58 -11.77 17.71
CA GLU A 178 1.63 -12.73 17.30
C GLU A 178 1.19 -13.58 16.10
N LYS A 179 -0.12 -13.81 15.96
CA LYS A 179 -0.69 -14.44 14.75
C LYS A 179 -0.62 -13.52 13.54
N MET A 180 -0.54 -12.21 13.75
CA MET A 180 -0.56 -11.19 12.71
C MET A 180 0.74 -11.10 11.91
N GLU A 181 1.90 -11.30 12.53
CA GLU A 181 3.19 -11.38 11.81
C GLU A 181 3.20 -12.61 10.88
N GLY A 182 2.77 -13.76 11.40
CA GLY A 182 2.58 -14.97 10.59
C GLY A 182 1.54 -14.77 9.48
N MET A 183 0.46 -14.07 9.77
CA MET A 183 -0.61 -13.75 8.82
C MET A 183 -0.18 -12.74 7.76
N MET A 184 0.67 -11.76 8.07
CA MET A 184 1.23 -10.81 7.09
C MET A 184 2.32 -11.44 6.22
N MET A 185 3.21 -12.25 6.80
CA MET A 185 4.16 -13.07 6.03
C MET A 185 3.47 -14.11 5.17
N MET A 186 2.30 -14.60 5.62
CA MET A 186 1.42 -15.42 4.79
C MET A 186 0.78 -14.56 3.71
N PHE A 187 0.10 -13.44 3.98
CA PHE A 187 -0.66 -12.74 2.94
C PHE A 187 0.17 -11.98 1.91
N PHE A 188 1.26 -11.33 2.31
CA PHE A 188 2.03 -10.52 1.39
C PHE A 188 3.15 -11.34 0.76
N LYS A 189 3.11 -11.44 -0.57
CA LYS A 189 4.13 -12.11 -1.38
C LYS A 189 5.27 -11.16 -1.70
N ASN A 190 4.92 -9.99 -2.22
CA ASN A 190 5.84 -8.94 -2.63
C ASN A 190 5.25 -7.57 -2.30
N ILE A 191 6.09 -6.69 -1.79
CA ILE A 191 5.77 -5.27 -1.59
C ILE A 191 6.91 -4.47 -2.22
N GLY A 192 6.58 -3.53 -3.08
CA GLY A 192 7.58 -2.66 -3.69
C GLY A 192 7.05 -1.27 -4.00
N THR A 193 7.94 -0.30 -3.92
CA THR A 193 7.65 1.11 -4.21
C THR A 193 8.63 1.62 -5.26
N THR A 194 8.14 2.05 -6.41
CA THR A 194 8.93 2.77 -7.42
C THR A 194 8.75 4.26 -7.20
N LEU A 195 9.85 4.97 -6.99
CA LEU A 195 9.92 6.43 -6.91
C LEU A 195 10.39 6.94 -8.27
N LYS A 196 9.57 7.75 -8.93
CA LYS A 196 9.83 8.36 -10.23
C LYS A 196 9.99 9.86 -10.09
N PHE A 197 10.83 10.44 -10.93
CA PHE A 197 11.13 11.87 -10.97
C PHE A 197 10.83 12.44 -12.35
N GLU A 198 10.30 13.65 -12.43
CA GLU A 198 10.14 14.36 -13.71
C GLU A 198 11.46 14.89 -14.29
N SER A 199 12.50 14.97 -13.46
CA SER A 199 13.86 15.34 -13.82
C SER A 199 14.78 14.12 -13.69
N LYS A 200 15.86 14.09 -14.48
CA LYS A 200 16.87 13.04 -14.35
C LYS A 200 17.49 13.06 -12.96
N ILE A 201 17.79 11.87 -12.45
CA ILE A 201 18.57 11.68 -11.23
C ILE A 201 20.01 12.08 -11.54
N LYS A 202 20.49 13.11 -10.85
CA LYS A 202 21.87 13.59 -10.92
C LYS A 202 22.78 12.79 -9.99
N SER A 203 22.31 12.48 -8.78
CA SER A 203 23.10 11.73 -7.80
C SER A 203 22.23 11.09 -6.73
N ILE A 204 22.69 9.95 -6.22
CA ILE A 204 22.12 9.27 -5.05
C ILE A 204 23.23 9.16 -4.00
N THR A 205 22.99 9.69 -2.80
CA THR A 205 23.89 9.60 -1.65
C THR A 205 23.24 8.74 -0.57
N GLY A 206 24.00 7.84 0.04
CA GLY A 206 23.50 6.82 0.95
C GLY A 206 23.17 5.52 0.21
N LYS A 207 23.24 4.39 0.92
CA LYS A 207 23.03 3.04 0.39
C LYS A 207 22.15 2.23 1.34
N HIS A 208 21.18 1.55 0.78
CA HIS A 208 20.37 0.57 1.48
C HIS A 208 20.10 -0.61 0.56
N ASP A 209 20.18 -1.84 1.07
CA ASP A 209 20.07 -3.05 0.24
C ASP A 209 18.74 -3.18 -0.51
N TRP A 210 17.70 -2.56 0.05
CA TRP A 210 16.35 -2.55 -0.53
C TRP A 210 16.14 -1.47 -1.59
N LEU A 211 17.03 -0.48 -1.69
CA LEU A 211 16.90 0.62 -2.66
C LEU A 211 17.86 0.40 -3.82
N LYS A 212 17.32 0.39 -5.05
CA LYS A 212 18.09 0.27 -6.29
C LYS A 212 17.63 1.32 -7.30
N GLN A 213 18.56 1.90 -8.04
CA GLN A 213 18.21 2.71 -9.21
C GLN A 213 17.77 1.78 -10.35
N VAL A 214 16.64 2.09 -10.98
CA VAL A 214 16.08 1.29 -12.08
C VAL A 214 16.46 1.91 -13.42
N ASP A 215 16.39 3.23 -13.52
CA ASP A 215 16.79 4.01 -14.69
C ASP A 215 17.20 5.45 -14.30
N ASP A 216 17.45 6.31 -15.29
CA ASP A 216 17.83 7.71 -15.08
C ASP A 216 16.77 8.56 -14.37
N TYR A 217 15.54 8.07 -14.20
CA TYR A 217 14.40 8.81 -13.66
C TYR A 217 13.72 8.09 -12.50
N SER A 218 14.21 6.92 -12.09
CA SER A 218 13.52 6.13 -11.08
C SER A 218 14.43 5.28 -10.22
N VAL A 219 13.99 5.13 -8.98
CA VAL A 219 14.53 4.17 -8.01
C VAL A 219 13.41 3.27 -7.52
N ARG A 220 13.73 2.04 -7.16
CA ARG A 220 12.79 1.08 -6.58
C ARG A 220 13.26 0.63 -5.21
N ILE A 221 12.31 0.61 -4.30
CA ILE A 221 12.41 0.02 -2.97
C ILE A 221 11.71 -1.33 -3.01
N GLU A 222 12.44 -2.40 -2.75
CA GLU A 222 11.92 -3.77 -2.65
C GLU A 222 11.98 -4.21 -1.19
N TYR A 223 10.84 -4.37 -0.54
CA TYR A 223 10.79 -4.72 0.88
C TYR A 223 11.02 -6.21 1.05
N ASP A 224 12.05 -6.57 1.82
CA ASP A 224 12.28 -7.97 2.22
C ASP A 224 11.44 -8.27 3.46
N LEU A 225 10.26 -8.87 3.25
CA LEU A 225 9.34 -9.23 4.32
C LEU A 225 9.98 -10.17 5.34
N LYS A 226 10.85 -11.08 4.89
CA LYS A 226 11.54 -12.00 5.80
C LYS A 226 12.53 -11.24 6.67
N ALA A 227 13.25 -10.28 6.10
CA ALA A 227 14.17 -9.44 6.86
C ALA A 227 13.46 -8.52 7.86
N ILE A 228 12.26 -8.07 7.54
CA ILE A 228 11.45 -7.21 8.41
C ILE A 228 10.95 -7.97 9.64
N TYR A 229 10.53 -9.23 9.49
CA TYR A 229 9.93 -10.01 10.58
C TYR A 229 10.91 -10.97 11.28
N ASN A 230 11.82 -11.59 10.53
CA ASN A 230 12.87 -12.41 11.10
C ASN A 230 14.09 -11.51 11.26
N ASN A 231 14.31 -11.02 12.49
CA ASN A 231 15.44 -10.18 12.94
C ASN A 231 16.86 -10.76 12.67
N GLU A 232 16.99 -11.77 11.81
CA GLU A 232 18.22 -12.44 11.41
C GLU A 232 18.83 -11.86 10.12
N ALA A 233 18.09 -11.04 9.36
CA ALA A 233 18.61 -10.45 8.13
C ALA A 233 19.70 -9.41 8.41
N LYS A 234 20.93 -9.73 8.01
CA LYS A 234 22.06 -8.80 8.04
C LYS A 234 22.12 -8.03 6.74
N LEU A 235 21.62 -6.80 6.75
CA LEU A 235 21.79 -5.86 5.65
C LEU A 235 23.29 -5.53 5.47
N LYS A 236 23.77 -5.54 4.22
CA LYS A 236 25.12 -5.10 3.85
C LYS A 236 25.21 -3.58 3.86
N ASN A 237 24.17 -2.91 3.39
CA ASN A 237 24.03 -1.45 3.46
C ASN A 237 22.72 -1.10 4.17
N ALA A 238 22.81 -0.20 5.15
CA ALA A 238 21.69 0.20 6.00
C ALA A 238 21.81 1.68 6.41
N ASP A 239 22.22 2.54 5.47
CA ASP A 239 22.33 3.97 5.75
C ASP A 239 20.96 4.52 6.15
N LYS A 240 20.92 5.24 7.27
CA LYS A 240 19.69 5.80 7.88
C LYS A 240 19.02 6.86 7.00
N LYS A 241 19.77 7.42 6.06
CA LYS A 241 19.34 8.52 5.22
C LYS A 241 19.83 8.29 3.79
N ILE A 242 18.93 8.47 2.83
CA ILE A 242 19.25 8.49 1.41
C ILE A 242 18.83 9.85 0.85
N ILE A 243 19.69 10.46 0.05
CA ILE A 243 19.45 11.75 -0.59
C ILE A 243 19.56 11.55 -2.09
N ILE A 244 18.46 11.81 -2.81
CA ILE A 244 18.40 11.75 -4.26
C ILE A 244 18.27 13.17 -4.77
N VAL A 245 19.19 13.60 -5.62
CA VAL A 245 19.19 14.93 -6.23
C VAL A 245 18.90 14.77 -7.71
N THR A 246 17.98 15.58 -8.22
CA THR A 246 17.64 15.66 -9.65
C THR A 246 18.20 16.93 -10.30
N GLU A 247 18.22 16.96 -11.64
CA GLU A 247 18.68 18.10 -12.45
C GLU A 247 17.94 19.40 -12.15
#